data_AF-A0A7G9L0Z8-F1
#
_entry.id   AF-A0A7G9L0Z8-F1
#
_cell.length_a   1.000
_cell.length_b   1.000
_cell.length_c   1.000
_cell.angle_alpha   90.00
_cell.angle_beta   90.00
_cell.angle_gamma   90.00
#
_symmetry.space_group_name_H-M   'P 1'
#
loop_
_entity.id
_entity.type
_entity.pdbx_description
1 polymer ?
#
loop_
_entity_poly.entity_id
_entity_poly.type
_entity_poly.pdbx_seq_one_letter_code
_entity_poly.pdbx_strand_id
1 'polypeptide(L)'
;MARYLAAGLALTLAACSVERPEADNQAKAEPAPALAPAGAAANEAEPGQPAPPVRSDRSSRFTTLSDATCKLVEENREEAGYWRRDCAGAGGFRLQWSESDLRQELAIVSGSRTDRLSLSRLVTNGAFDTIGKTVEWRGDPGQSPDRLVARVNVADAANPQGPDISKLIVVRLAPSACIVAIVDPGPDQSSAARRVADDDDRSSCLPG
;
A
#
# COMPACT_ATOMS: atom_id res chain seq x y z
N MET A 1 70.36 11.57 3.06
CA MET A 1 70.91 10.27 2.60
C MET A 1 71.04 9.35 3.80
N ALA A 2 70.13 8.38 3.95
CA ALA A 2 70.33 7.19 4.77
C ALA A 2 69.38 6.11 4.22
N ARG A 3 69.97 4.96 3.88
CA ARG A 3 69.37 3.80 3.22
C ARG A 3 69.01 2.73 4.26
N TYR A 4 68.20 1.77 3.81
CA TYR A 4 67.97 0.40 4.32
C TYR A 4 66.95 0.28 5.47
N LEU A 5 66.13 -0.76 5.60
CA LEU A 5 66.09 -2.09 4.99
C LEU A 5 64.65 -2.64 5.11
N ALA A 6 64.23 -3.44 4.12
CA ALA A 6 62.97 -4.19 4.13
C ALA A 6 63.00 -5.36 5.13
N ALA A 7 61.85 -5.68 5.71
CA ALA A 7 61.55 -7.01 6.24
C ALA A 7 60.06 -7.29 6.05
N GLY A 8 59.76 -8.20 5.13
CA GLY A 8 58.43 -8.74 4.92
C GLY A 8 58.05 -9.73 6.02
N LEU A 9 56.76 -9.82 6.29
CA LEU A 9 56.17 -10.98 6.95
C LEU A 9 54.89 -11.34 6.19
N ALA A 10 55.01 -12.37 5.35
CA ALA A 10 53.87 -13.07 4.78
C ALA A 10 53.28 -13.98 5.86
N LEU A 11 51.98 -13.86 6.12
CA LEU A 11 51.24 -14.78 6.97
C LEU A 11 50.24 -15.54 6.09
N THR A 12 50.55 -16.81 5.82
CA THR A 12 49.71 -17.75 5.09
C THR A 12 48.82 -18.56 6.04
N LEU A 13 47.52 -18.58 5.69
CA LEU A 13 46.50 -19.63 5.84
C LEU A 13 46.56 -20.61 7.03
N ALA A 14 45.46 -20.63 7.79
CA ALA A 14 44.88 -21.85 8.36
C ALA A 14 43.35 -21.80 8.23
N ALA A 15 42.83 -22.35 7.13
CA ALA A 15 41.41 -22.59 6.94
C ALA A 15 41.06 -23.94 7.57
N CYS A 16 40.43 -23.94 8.74
CA CYS A 16 39.85 -25.15 9.33
C CYS A 16 38.49 -25.42 8.66
N SER A 17 38.50 -26.23 7.60
CA SER A 17 37.29 -26.84 7.08
C SER A 17 36.92 -28.01 7.97
N VAL A 18 35.82 -27.91 8.70
CA VAL A 18 35.22 -29.05 9.41
C VAL A 18 34.27 -29.73 8.43
N GLU A 19 34.68 -30.90 7.95
CA GLU A 19 33.84 -31.82 7.21
C GLU A 19 32.67 -32.28 8.09
N ARG A 20 31.45 -31.97 7.65
CA ARG A 20 30.22 -32.43 8.26
C ARG A 20 29.84 -33.76 7.59
N PRO A 21 29.61 -34.85 8.34
CA PRO A 21 29.17 -36.11 7.74
C PRO A 21 27.78 -35.94 7.12
N GLU A 22 27.68 -36.28 5.84
CA GLU A 22 26.42 -36.49 5.11
C GLU A 22 25.63 -37.60 5.83
N ALA A 23 24.57 -37.19 6.51
CA ALA A 23 23.53 -38.10 6.95
C ALA A 23 22.65 -38.41 5.73
N ASP A 24 22.90 -39.57 5.13
CA ASP A 24 21.99 -40.26 4.21
C ASP A 24 20.64 -40.46 4.90
N ASN A 25 19.70 -39.54 4.65
CA ASN A 25 18.31 -39.69 5.06
C ASN A 25 17.48 -39.98 3.81
N GLN A 26 17.56 -41.23 3.35
CA GLN A 26 16.64 -41.79 2.37
C GLN A 26 15.25 -41.92 3.03
N ALA A 27 14.52 -40.81 3.05
CA ALA A 27 13.09 -40.82 3.28
C ALA A 27 12.42 -41.43 2.04
N LYS A 28 12.01 -42.69 2.19
CA LYS A 28 11.12 -43.42 1.30
C LYS A 28 9.89 -42.54 1.01
N ALA A 29 9.74 -42.11 -0.24
CA ALA A 29 8.58 -41.37 -0.71
C ALA A 29 7.32 -42.24 -0.54
N GLU A 30 6.53 -41.90 0.47
CA GLU A 30 5.17 -42.38 0.62
C GLU A 30 4.28 -41.60 -0.38
N PRO A 31 3.44 -42.27 -1.18
CA PRO A 31 2.59 -41.59 -2.15
C PRO A 31 1.61 -40.67 -1.41
N ALA A 32 1.68 -39.38 -1.73
CA ALA A 32 0.76 -38.38 -1.21
C ALA A 32 -0.70 -38.79 -1.49
N PRO A 33 -1.60 -38.71 -0.51
CA PRO A 33 -3.02 -38.81 -0.79
C PRO A 33 -3.41 -37.65 -1.70
N ALA A 34 -4.11 -37.97 -2.79
CA ALA A 34 -4.68 -37.00 -3.70
C ALA A 34 -5.58 -36.04 -2.91
N LEU A 35 -5.08 -34.84 -2.63
CA LEU A 35 -5.88 -33.73 -2.16
C LEU A 35 -6.78 -33.31 -3.33
N ALA A 36 -8.05 -33.63 -3.19
CA ALA A 36 -9.12 -33.07 -4.00
C ALA A 36 -9.01 -31.54 -4.04
N PRO A 37 -9.39 -30.89 -5.14
CA PRO A 37 -9.37 -29.43 -5.22
C PRO A 37 -10.25 -28.87 -4.11
N ALA A 38 -9.63 -28.14 -3.17
CA ALA A 38 -10.35 -27.25 -2.28
C ALA A 38 -11.06 -26.23 -3.17
N GLY A 39 -12.36 -26.46 -3.34
CA GLY A 39 -13.24 -25.59 -4.10
C GLY A 39 -13.07 -24.17 -3.63
N ALA A 40 -12.93 -23.28 -4.61
CA ALA A 40 -13.18 -21.86 -4.43
C ALA A 40 -14.55 -21.71 -3.75
N ALA A 41 -14.54 -21.38 -2.46
CA ALA A 41 -15.69 -20.76 -1.83
C ALA A 41 -15.75 -19.33 -2.37
N ALA A 42 -16.20 -19.21 -3.63
CA ALA A 42 -16.95 -18.05 -4.02
C ALA A 42 -18.10 -17.97 -3.01
N ASN A 43 -18.15 -16.90 -2.23
CA ASN A 43 -19.37 -16.53 -1.54
C ASN A 43 -20.41 -16.25 -2.65
N GLU A 44 -21.11 -17.28 -3.09
CA GLU A 44 -22.40 -17.14 -3.74
C GLU A 44 -23.28 -16.37 -2.76
N ALA A 45 -23.54 -15.11 -3.10
CA ALA A 45 -24.58 -14.35 -2.44
C ALA A 45 -25.87 -15.18 -2.49
N GLU A 46 -26.52 -15.36 -1.34
CA GLU A 46 -27.80 -16.06 -1.27
C GLU A 46 -28.79 -15.44 -2.28
N PRO A 47 -29.43 -16.24 -3.15
CA PRO A 47 -30.46 -15.76 -4.04
C PRO A 47 -31.65 -15.27 -3.21
N GLY A 48 -31.84 -13.95 -3.12
CA GLY A 48 -33.03 -13.35 -2.50
C GLY A 48 -32.77 -12.27 -1.47
N GLN A 49 -31.52 -11.98 -1.10
CA GLN A 49 -31.22 -10.76 -0.34
C GLN A 49 -31.19 -9.56 -1.31
N PRO A 50 -32.02 -8.53 -1.11
CA PRO A 50 -31.90 -7.29 -1.87
C PRO A 50 -30.50 -6.74 -1.63
N ALA A 51 -29.76 -6.47 -2.71
CA ALA A 51 -28.51 -5.73 -2.59
C ALA A 51 -28.79 -4.41 -1.84
N PRO A 52 -27.91 -3.98 -0.91
CA PRO A 52 -28.07 -2.69 -0.25
C PRO A 52 -28.27 -1.58 -1.30
N PRO A 53 -29.10 -0.57 -1.02
CA PRO A 53 -29.31 0.52 -1.95
C PRO A 53 -27.99 1.28 -2.16
N VAL A 54 -27.40 1.15 -3.34
CA VAL A 54 -26.25 1.97 -3.75
C VAL A 54 -26.78 3.39 -4.02
N ARG A 55 -26.25 4.39 -3.32
CA ARG A 55 -26.65 5.80 -3.50
C ARG A 55 -26.23 6.29 -4.90
N SER A 56 -27.18 6.51 -5.80
CA SER A 56 -26.90 6.98 -7.18
C SER A 56 -26.48 8.44 -7.28
N ASP A 57 -26.76 9.26 -6.25
CA ASP A 57 -26.69 10.72 -6.35
C ASP A 57 -25.44 11.31 -5.67
N ARG A 58 -24.42 10.48 -5.50
CA ARG A 58 -23.19 10.82 -4.78
C ARG A 58 -22.27 11.68 -5.64
N SER A 59 -21.77 12.78 -5.07
CA SER A 59 -20.93 13.76 -5.77
C SER A 59 -19.44 13.45 -5.62
N SER A 60 -18.68 13.66 -6.70
CA SER A 60 -17.21 13.60 -6.69
C SER A 60 -16.60 15.00 -6.62
N ARG A 61 -15.55 15.15 -5.81
CA ARG A 61 -14.64 16.31 -5.84
C ARG A 61 -13.22 15.79 -5.96
N PHE A 62 -12.34 16.51 -6.63
CA PHE A 62 -11.00 16.01 -6.90
C PHE A 62 -9.94 16.93 -6.31
N THR A 63 -8.90 16.34 -5.75
CA THR A 63 -7.70 17.04 -5.32
C THR A 63 -6.52 16.46 -6.07
N THR A 64 -5.70 17.34 -6.65
CA THR A 64 -4.43 16.96 -7.27
C THR A 64 -3.33 16.90 -6.22
N LEU A 65 -2.50 15.87 -6.29
CA LEU A 65 -1.27 15.71 -5.52
C LEU A 65 -0.08 16.05 -6.43
N SER A 66 0.59 17.16 -6.15
CA SER A 66 1.80 17.57 -6.87
C SER A 66 2.59 18.59 -6.06
N ASP A 67 3.88 18.75 -6.39
CA ASP A 67 4.74 19.75 -5.77
C ASP A 67 4.20 21.19 -5.89
N ALA A 68 3.45 21.48 -6.96
CA ALA A 68 2.85 22.79 -7.19
C ALA A 68 1.59 23.04 -6.34
N THR A 69 0.91 21.96 -5.90
CA THR A 69 -0.37 22.05 -5.16
C THR A 69 -0.22 21.65 -3.69
N CYS A 70 0.88 21.00 -3.33
CA CYS A 70 1.19 20.51 -2.00
C CYS A 70 2.44 21.19 -1.45
N LYS A 71 2.28 21.90 -0.34
CA LYS A 71 3.35 22.62 0.33
C LYS A 71 4.30 21.65 1.03
N LEU A 72 5.59 21.70 0.71
CA LEU A 72 6.63 21.01 1.48
C LEU A 72 6.67 21.57 2.91
N VAL A 73 6.53 20.68 3.89
CA VAL A 73 6.54 21.03 5.32
C VAL A 73 7.70 20.39 6.08
N GLU A 74 8.29 19.34 5.51
CA GLU A 74 9.42 18.63 6.11
C GLU A 74 10.21 17.91 5.01
N GLU A 75 11.54 17.87 5.13
CA GLU A 75 12.45 17.15 4.25
C GLU A 75 13.66 16.70 5.07
N ASN A 76 14.04 15.42 4.96
CA ASN A 76 15.30 14.92 5.46
C ASN A 76 15.95 14.01 4.42
N ARG A 77 16.98 14.54 3.75
CA ARG A 77 17.69 13.81 2.68
C ARG A 77 18.53 12.64 3.20
N GLU A 78 18.97 12.71 4.45
CA GLU A 78 19.79 11.66 5.08
C GLU A 78 18.95 10.44 5.48
N GLU A 79 17.64 10.61 5.67
CA GLU A 79 16.68 9.55 5.97
C GLU A 79 16.08 8.93 4.69
N ALA A 80 16.95 8.42 3.82
CA ALA A 80 16.54 7.79 2.56
C ALA A 80 15.60 8.67 1.71
N GLY A 81 15.91 9.97 1.63
CA GLY A 81 15.13 10.93 0.84
C GLY A 81 13.75 11.25 1.41
N TYR A 82 13.57 11.21 2.73
CA TYR A 82 12.28 11.52 3.35
C TYR A 82 11.78 12.94 3.01
N TRP A 83 10.50 13.04 2.72
CA TRP A 83 9.79 14.31 2.65
C TRP A 83 8.33 14.17 3.07
N ARG A 84 7.74 15.28 3.51
CA ARG A 84 6.31 15.39 3.79
C ARG A 84 5.75 16.72 3.30
N ARG A 85 4.59 16.66 2.67
CA ARG A 85 3.86 17.77 2.09
C ARG A 85 2.44 17.84 2.65
N ASP A 86 1.99 19.06 2.93
CA ASP A 86 0.61 19.36 3.25
C ASP A 86 -0.12 19.76 1.95
N CYS A 87 -1.15 19.02 1.58
CA CYS A 87 -2.00 19.32 0.43
C CYS A 87 -3.38 19.81 0.90
N ALA A 88 -4.02 20.63 0.06
CA ALA A 88 -5.44 20.94 0.24
C ALA A 88 -6.30 19.66 0.20
N GLY A 89 -7.51 19.72 0.76
CA GLY A 89 -8.49 18.64 0.66
C GLY A 89 -9.89 19.21 0.43
N ALA A 90 -10.92 18.46 0.81
CA ALA A 90 -12.32 18.87 0.64
C ALA A 90 -13.09 18.78 1.96
N GLY A 91 -14.10 19.66 2.13
CA GLY A 91 -15.07 19.60 3.23
C GLY A 91 -14.47 19.57 4.65
N GLY A 92 -13.39 20.32 4.87
CA GLY A 92 -12.71 20.43 6.17
C GLY A 92 -11.56 19.45 6.36
N PHE A 93 -11.36 18.50 5.44
CA PHE A 93 -10.21 17.61 5.43
C PHE A 93 -9.02 18.23 4.68
N ARG A 94 -7.81 17.85 5.11
CA ARG A 94 -6.56 18.06 4.36
C ARG A 94 -5.84 16.73 4.20
N LEU A 95 -4.83 16.71 3.34
CA LEU A 95 -3.99 15.54 3.13
C LEU A 95 -2.56 15.84 3.56
N GLN A 96 -1.92 14.84 4.15
CA GLN A 96 -0.47 14.80 4.30
C GLN A 96 0.05 13.68 3.42
N TRP A 97 0.86 14.07 2.44
CA TRP A 97 1.51 13.16 1.51
C TRP A 97 3.00 13.12 1.84
N SER A 98 3.54 11.93 2.02
CA SER A 98 4.95 11.76 2.38
C SER A 98 5.58 10.60 1.64
N GLU A 99 6.89 10.58 1.59
CA GLU A 99 7.69 9.48 1.08
C GLU A 99 8.88 9.25 1.99
N SER A 100 9.29 7.99 2.14
CA SER A 100 10.58 7.61 2.71
C SER A 100 10.99 6.30 2.08
N ASP A 101 12.24 6.20 1.60
CA ASP A 101 12.77 4.99 0.98
C ASP A 101 11.84 4.43 -0.12
N LEU A 102 11.49 5.32 -1.05
CA LEU A 102 10.66 5.04 -2.25
C LEU A 102 9.28 4.45 -1.95
N ARG A 103 8.76 4.71 -0.75
CA ARG A 103 7.43 4.26 -0.30
C ARG A 103 6.63 5.47 0.12
N GLN A 104 5.47 5.64 -0.49
CA GLN A 104 4.62 6.78 -0.23
C GLN A 104 3.56 6.44 0.81
N GLU A 105 3.14 7.47 1.54
CA GLU A 105 2.13 7.37 2.57
C GLU A 105 1.17 8.56 2.42
N LEU A 106 -0.11 8.31 2.76
CA LEU A 106 -1.14 9.33 2.80
C LEU A 106 -1.78 9.32 4.18
N ALA A 107 -1.88 10.50 4.77
CA ALA A 107 -2.65 10.70 5.99
C ALA A 107 -3.77 11.71 5.76
N ILE A 108 -4.91 11.46 6.40
CA ILE A 108 -6.06 12.36 6.40
C ILE A 108 -5.98 13.23 7.65
N VAL A 109 -6.05 14.54 7.46
CA VAL A 109 -6.03 15.50 8.55
C VAL A 109 -7.42 16.11 8.73
N SER A 110 -7.97 16.02 9.94
CA SER A 110 -9.27 16.56 10.34
C SER A 110 -9.12 17.32 11.65
N GLY A 111 -9.10 18.66 11.59
CA GLY A 111 -8.78 19.49 12.75
C GLY A 111 -7.37 19.21 13.26
N SER A 112 -7.24 18.79 14.52
CA SER A 112 -5.96 18.39 15.15
C SER A 112 -5.62 16.91 14.98
N ARG A 113 -6.52 16.10 14.41
CA ARG A 113 -6.30 14.66 14.21
C ARG A 113 -5.65 14.40 12.86
N THR A 114 -4.64 13.54 12.86
CA THR A 114 -3.98 13.01 11.66
C THR A 114 -4.09 11.49 11.69
N ASP A 115 -4.80 10.93 10.71
CA ASP A 115 -5.04 9.50 10.57
C ASP A 115 -4.21 8.96 9.39
N ARG A 116 -3.14 8.19 9.68
CA ARG A 116 -2.26 7.58 8.66
C ARG A 116 -2.88 6.30 8.10
N LEU A 117 -2.87 6.14 6.77
CA LEU A 117 -3.53 5.01 6.12
C LEU A 117 -2.74 3.71 6.14
N SER A 118 -1.45 3.74 6.51
CA SER A 118 -0.61 2.55 6.68
C SER A 118 -0.51 1.73 5.38
N LEU A 119 -0.28 2.42 4.26
CA LEU A 119 -0.26 1.83 2.91
C LEU A 119 0.76 0.68 2.80
N SER A 120 1.94 0.86 3.40
CA SER A 120 3.00 -0.14 3.38
C SER A 120 2.55 -1.49 3.95
N ARG A 121 1.74 -1.47 5.00
CA ARG A 121 1.24 -2.67 5.67
C ARG A 121 0.00 -3.24 4.99
N LEU A 122 -0.96 -2.38 4.67
CA LEU A 122 -2.30 -2.81 4.24
C LEU A 122 -2.41 -3.04 2.73
N VAL A 123 -1.62 -2.35 1.92
CA VAL A 123 -1.83 -2.26 0.47
C VAL A 123 -0.66 -2.80 -0.31
N THR A 124 0.56 -2.40 0.06
CA THR A 124 1.78 -2.69 -0.71
C THR A 124 2.59 -3.86 -0.15
N ASN A 125 2.30 -4.30 1.07
CA ASN A 125 3.05 -5.33 1.79
C ASN A 125 4.57 -5.05 1.79
N GLY A 126 4.93 -3.78 1.98
CA GLY A 126 6.31 -3.29 2.03
C GLY A 126 6.95 -3.01 0.68
N ALA A 127 6.28 -3.30 -0.44
CA ALA A 127 6.78 -2.96 -1.77
C ALA A 127 6.87 -1.45 -1.97
N PHE A 128 7.79 -1.03 -2.85
CA PHE A 128 7.87 0.35 -3.34
C PHE A 128 6.56 0.75 -4.01
N ASP A 129 6.19 2.02 -3.85
CA ASP A 129 4.91 2.50 -4.32
C ASP A 129 4.91 4.00 -4.62
N THR A 130 3.95 4.38 -5.45
CA THR A 130 3.59 5.77 -5.66
C THR A 130 2.09 5.96 -5.54
N ILE A 131 1.69 7.13 -5.03
CA ILE A 131 0.29 7.54 -4.98
C ILE A 131 -0.05 8.26 -6.28
N GLY A 132 -1.22 7.93 -6.85
CA GLY A 132 -1.72 8.60 -8.04
C GLY A 132 -1.90 10.10 -7.81
N LYS A 133 -1.70 10.89 -8.86
CA LYS A 133 -1.73 12.36 -8.83
C LYS A 133 -3.09 12.96 -8.46
N THR A 134 -4.14 12.15 -8.34
CA THR A 134 -5.49 12.64 -8.04
C THR A 134 -6.14 11.74 -7.02
N VAL A 135 -6.74 12.36 -6.00
CA VAL A 135 -7.67 11.69 -5.09
C VAL A 135 -9.08 12.18 -5.36
N GLU A 136 -10.03 11.28 -5.20
CA GLU A 136 -11.45 11.55 -5.34
C GLU A 136 -12.11 11.54 -3.97
N TRP A 137 -12.75 12.64 -3.61
CA TRP A 137 -13.60 12.77 -2.44
C TRP A 137 -15.03 12.44 -2.86
N ARG A 138 -15.70 11.58 -2.08
CA ARG A 138 -17.11 11.24 -2.29
C ARG A 138 -17.95 11.66 -1.08
N GLY A 139 -19.13 12.19 -1.38
CA GLY A 139 -20.03 12.76 -0.40
C GLY A 139 -21.37 13.11 -1.03
N ASP A 140 -22.36 13.35 -0.18
CA ASP A 140 -23.65 13.86 -0.65
C ASP A 140 -23.49 15.28 -1.23
N PRO A 141 -24.27 15.64 -2.25
CA PRO A 141 -24.22 16.97 -2.85
C PRO A 141 -24.34 18.08 -1.80
N GLY A 142 -23.42 19.04 -1.82
CA GLY A 142 -23.40 20.15 -0.87
C GLY A 142 -22.87 19.83 0.55
N GLN A 143 -22.59 18.56 0.86
CA GLN A 143 -22.10 18.16 2.19
C GLN A 143 -20.57 17.95 2.22
N SER A 144 -20.00 17.79 3.41
CA SER A 144 -18.61 17.32 3.53
C SER A 144 -18.50 15.88 3.04
N PRO A 145 -17.38 15.50 2.39
CA PRO A 145 -17.18 14.12 1.98
C PRO A 145 -17.05 13.20 3.20
N ASP A 146 -17.55 11.99 3.09
CA ASP A 146 -17.47 10.91 4.07
C ASP A 146 -16.55 9.77 3.59
N ARG A 147 -16.09 9.84 2.33
CA ARG A 147 -15.25 8.86 1.66
C ARG A 147 -14.17 9.51 0.82
N LEU A 148 -13.05 8.81 0.68
CA LEU A 148 -11.97 9.14 -0.24
C LEU A 148 -11.55 7.91 -1.03
N VAL A 149 -11.26 8.09 -2.32
CA VAL A 149 -10.69 7.08 -3.20
C VAL A 149 -9.34 7.59 -3.70
N ALA A 150 -8.30 6.78 -3.56
CA ALA A 150 -6.96 7.10 -4.03
C ALA A 150 -6.35 5.92 -4.76
N ARG A 151 -5.48 6.21 -5.73
CA ARG A 151 -4.72 5.20 -6.46
C ARG A 151 -3.37 4.99 -5.81
N VAL A 152 -2.97 3.73 -5.69
CA VAL A 152 -1.65 3.32 -5.22
C VAL A 152 -1.07 2.40 -6.30
N ASN A 153 0.04 2.82 -6.90
CA ASN A 153 0.78 2.01 -7.87
C ASN A 153 1.88 1.30 -7.12
N VAL A 154 1.85 -0.04 -7.14
CA VAL A 154 2.75 -0.89 -6.36
C VAL A 154 3.73 -1.56 -7.31
N ALA A 155 5.03 -1.47 -7.01
CA ALA A 155 6.05 -2.13 -7.80
C ALA A 155 5.82 -3.66 -7.83
N ASP A 156 5.89 -4.26 -9.02
CA ASP A 156 5.74 -5.70 -9.19
C ASP A 156 7.10 -6.42 -9.05
N ALA A 157 7.32 -7.04 -7.89
CA ALA A 157 8.54 -7.80 -7.64
C ALA A 157 8.68 -9.04 -8.57
N ALA A 158 7.56 -9.58 -9.08
CA ALA A 158 7.59 -10.69 -10.04
C ALA A 158 7.95 -10.23 -11.46
N ASN A 159 7.75 -8.93 -11.75
CA ASN A 159 8.12 -8.32 -13.03
C ASN A 159 8.71 -6.91 -12.84
N PRO A 160 9.97 -6.78 -12.35
CA PRO A 160 10.54 -5.48 -11.99
C PRO A 160 10.75 -4.50 -13.16
N GLN A 161 10.69 -4.99 -14.39
CA GLN A 161 10.79 -4.17 -15.61
C GLN A 161 9.40 -3.90 -16.23
N GLY A 162 8.36 -4.46 -15.63
CA GLY A 162 6.97 -4.28 -16.02
C GLY A 162 6.35 -3.01 -15.43
N PRO A 163 5.07 -2.75 -15.77
CA PRO A 163 4.32 -1.68 -15.15
C PRO A 163 3.99 -2.03 -13.69
N ASP A 164 3.84 -0.99 -12.86
CA ASP A 164 3.32 -1.13 -11.50
C ASP A 164 1.89 -1.71 -11.49
N ILE A 165 1.57 -2.45 -10.43
CA ILE A 165 0.23 -2.95 -10.13
C ILE A 165 -0.58 -1.81 -9.53
N SER A 166 -1.54 -1.30 -10.30
CA SER A 166 -2.33 -0.13 -9.90
C SER A 166 -3.61 -0.50 -9.15
N LYS A 167 -3.64 -0.29 -7.83
CA LYS A 167 -4.78 -0.53 -6.94
C LYS A 167 -5.54 0.78 -6.65
N LEU A 168 -6.84 0.69 -6.35
CA LEU A 168 -7.60 1.80 -5.74
C LEU A 168 -7.93 1.45 -4.30
N ILE A 169 -7.64 2.34 -3.38
CA ILE A 169 -8.09 2.24 -1.99
C ILE A 169 -9.37 3.05 -1.80
N VAL A 170 -10.27 2.55 -0.95
CA VAL A 170 -11.44 3.28 -0.48
C VAL A 170 -11.27 3.52 1.01
N VAL A 171 -11.44 4.78 1.41
CA VAL A 171 -11.20 5.27 2.76
C VAL A 171 -12.49 5.83 3.32
N ARG A 172 -12.87 5.42 4.54
CA ARG A 172 -13.87 6.12 5.35
C ARG A 172 -13.19 7.28 6.07
N LEU A 173 -13.79 8.47 6.10
CA LEU A 173 -13.16 9.69 6.66
C LEU A 173 -13.48 9.96 8.14
N ALA A 174 -14.62 9.48 8.64
CA ALA A 174 -15.09 9.72 10.01
C ALA A 174 -15.66 8.44 10.64
N PRO A 175 -15.57 8.24 11.98
CA PRO A 175 -15.01 9.15 12.98
C PRO A 175 -13.48 9.28 12.98
N SER A 176 -12.75 8.27 12.49
CA SER A 176 -11.33 8.32 12.17
C SER A 176 -11.10 7.78 10.76
N ALA A 177 -10.11 8.30 10.05
CA ALA A 177 -9.86 7.83 8.69
C ALA A 177 -9.19 6.46 8.66
N CYS A 178 -9.70 5.56 7.83
CA CYS A 178 -9.08 4.25 7.60
C CYS A 178 -9.51 3.64 6.26
N ILE A 179 -8.69 2.73 5.75
CA ILE A 179 -9.01 1.96 4.55
C ILE A 179 -10.12 0.96 4.88
N VAL A 180 -11.17 0.94 4.07
CA VAL A 180 -12.30 -0.01 4.18
C VAL A 180 -12.31 -1.02 3.05
N ALA A 181 -11.63 -0.73 1.93
CA ALA A 181 -11.48 -1.66 0.81
C ALA A 181 -10.27 -1.34 -0.05
N ILE A 182 -9.81 -2.37 -0.76
CA ILE A 182 -8.80 -2.30 -1.82
C ILE A 182 -9.43 -2.93 -3.06
N VAL A 183 -9.37 -2.22 -4.18
CA VAL A 183 -9.89 -2.65 -5.48
C VAL A 183 -8.72 -2.93 -6.39
N ASP A 184 -8.56 -4.20 -6.77
CA ASP A 184 -7.50 -4.66 -7.65
C ASP A 184 -7.62 -4.11 -9.08
N PRO A 185 -6.54 -4.15 -9.87
CA PRO A 185 -6.58 -3.71 -11.26
C PRO A 185 -7.63 -4.46 -12.07
N GLY A 186 -8.35 -3.75 -12.95
CA GLY A 186 -9.34 -4.35 -13.82
C GLY A 186 -10.09 -3.34 -14.67
N PRO A 187 -10.93 -3.81 -15.62
CA PRO A 187 -11.86 -2.94 -16.32
C PRO A 187 -12.78 -2.25 -15.30
N ASP A 188 -13.12 -0.99 -15.56
CA ASP A 188 -14.03 -0.19 -14.74
C ASP A 188 -13.63 -0.03 -13.26
N GLN A 189 -12.33 -0.16 -12.93
CA GLN A 189 -11.82 -0.09 -11.56
C GLN A 189 -12.33 1.13 -10.79
N SER A 190 -12.33 2.32 -11.42
CA SER A 190 -12.84 3.55 -10.80
C SER A 190 -14.32 3.46 -10.45
N SER A 191 -15.13 2.88 -11.33
CA SER A 191 -16.56 2.67 -11.08
C SER A 191 -16.78 1.63 -9.97
N ALA A 192 -15.95 0.58 -9.91
CA ALA A 192 -15.97 -0.39 -8.81
C ALA A 192 -15.63 0.24 -7.46
N ALA A 193 -14.57 1.05 -7.40
CA ALA A 193 -14.19 1.78 -6.19
C ALA A 193 -15.28 2.76 -5.73
N ARG A 194 -15.96 3.45 -6.68
CA ARG A 194 -17.10 4.33 -6.36
C ARG A 194 -18.27 3.56 -5.78
N ARG A 195 -18.63 2.41 -6.35
CA ARG A 195 -19.70 1.55 -5.78
C ARG A 195 -19.39 1.15 -4.34
N VAL A 196 -18.15 0.76 -4.06
CA VAL A 196 -17.73 0.42 -2.68
C VAL A 196 -17.73 1.63 -1.77
N ALA A 197 -17.33 2.81 -2.27
CA ALA A 197 -17.40 4.04 -1.50
C ALA A 197 -18.84 4.48 -1.19
N ASP A 198 -19.77 4.24 -2.09
CA ASP A 198 -21.19 4.62 -1.95
C ASP A 198 -22.03 3.58 -1.19
N ASP A 199 -21.42 2.46 -0.82
CA ASP A 199 -21.98 1.43 0.06
C ASP A 199 -21.78 1.83 1.54
N ASP A 200 -22.89 2.15 2.21
CA ASP A 200 -22.86 2.61 3.60
C ASP A 200 -22.56 1.49 4.60
N ASP A 201 -22.83 0.23 4.23
CA ASP A 201 -22.53 -0.93 5.05
C ASP A 201 -21.01 -1.22 5.08
N ARG A 202 -20.27 -0.73 4.08
CA ARG A 202 -18.79 -0.81 4.00
C ARG A 202 -18.12 0.28 4.83
N SER A 203 -18.24 0.16 6.14
CA SER A 203 -17.70 1.14 7.10
C SER A 203 -16.59 0.59 8.01
N SER A 204 -16.43 -0.73 8.16
CA SER A 204 -15.38 -1.32 8.98
C SER A 204 -13.99 -1.12 8.36
N CYS A 205 -13.01 -0.72 9.18
CA CYS A 205 -11.62 -0.64 8.74
C CYS A 205 -11.08 -2.03 8.42
N LEU A 206 -10.22 -2.13 7.41
CA LEU A 206 -9.40 -3.31 7.23
C LEU A 206 -8.50 -3.52 8.46
N PRO A 207 -8.35 -4.77 8.93
CA PRO A 207 -7.46 -5.07 10.03
C PRO A 207 -6.02 -4.79 9.59
N GLY A 208 -5.33 -3.97 10.39
CA GLY A 208 -3.88 -3.79 10.30
C GLY A 208 -3.19 -5.11 10.56
#